data_AF-A4BFM0-F1
#
_entry.id   AF-A4BFM0-F1
#
_cell.length_a   1.000
_cell.length_b   1.000
_cell.length_c   1.000
_cell.angle_alpha   90.00
_cell.angle_beta   90.00
_cell.angle_gamma   90.00
#
_symmetry.space_group_name_H-M   'P 1'
#
loop_
_entity.id
_entity.type
_entity.pdbx_description
1 polymer ?
#
loop_
_entity_poly.entity_id
_entity_poly.type
_entity_poly.pdbx_seq_one_letter_code
_entity_poly.pdbx_strand_id
1 'polypeptide(L)'
;MYPALKFFLLFVLIMPISANADLFGIGESGTNEELQHDLDIARINDLVLMSGYIQAFKEKTGSYPLQGEVPFPNYVYVATKEQKQYTEGGGPPYSHKNTPVNELIEELMTVLGSDIEIPFDLQRVPVNKPNFYIYMVHGDSYYFAVHLHHPQQYANKVSDHYYKVEVTNNEKAVRQGVWLRKDLLNDEVFLNDLSKTPIKPGYTESLRVKLGGNTAF
;
A
#
# COMPACT_ATOMS: atom_id res chain seq x y z
N MET A 1 -40.86 45.32 46.87
CA MET A 1 -40.84 44.09 47.69
C MET A 1 -40.75 42.89 46.75
N TYR A 2 -39.57 42.29 46.62
CA TYR A 2 -39.48 40.86 46.26
C TYR A 2 -39.79 40.04 47.52
N PRO A 3 -40.40 38.85 47.39
CA PRO A 3 -39.53 37.67 47.41
C PRO A 3 -39.95 36.48 46.52
N ALA A 4 -38.91 35.78 46.09
CA ALA A 4 -38.75 34.32 46.06
C ALA A 4 -39.58 33.44 45.08
N LEU A 5 -38.83 32.97 44.09
CA LEU A 5 -38.52 31.55 43.88
C LEU A 5 -39.65 30.64 43.38
N LYS A 6 -39.59 30.32 42.08
CA LYS A 6 -39.59 28.92 41.59
C LYS A 6 -39.02 28.89 40.16
N PHE A 7 -37.75 28.49 40.09
CA PHE A 7 -37.17 27.83 38.91
C PHE A 7 -38.18 26.82 38.35
N PHE A 8 -38.50 26.86 37.06
CA PHE A 8 -38.91 25.64 36.35
C PHE A 8 -38.79 25.81 34.83
N LEU A 9 -37.81 25.09 34.29
CA LEU A 9 -37.73 24.50 32.95
C LEU A 9 -37.59 25.43 31.73
N LEU A 10 -36.35 25.87 31.57
CA LEU A 10 -35.62 25.80 30.30
C LEU A 10 -35.66 24.34 29.79
N PHE A 11 -36.61 23.97 28.94
CA PHE A 11 -36.52 22.72 28.15
C PHE A 11 -35.53 22.97 27.00
N VAL A 12 -34.24 23.05 27.34
CA VAL A 12 -33.21 22.60 26.40
C VAL A 12 -33.45 21.11 26.29
N LEU A 13 -33.83 20.69 25.10
CA LEU A 13 -33.91 19.31 24.70
C LEU A 13 -32.47 18.75 24.69
N ILE A 14 -31.91 18.52 25.88
CA ILE A 14 -30.78 17.63 26.08
C ILE A 14 -31.37 16.25 25.85
N MET A 15 -31.48 15.86 24.58
CA MET A 15 -31.44 14.44 24.29
C MET A 15 -30.16 13.92 24.94
N PRO A 16 -30.24 12.86 25.76
CA PRO A 16 -29.04 12.16 26.18
C PRO A 16 -28.36 11.63 24.91
N ILE A 17 -27.39 12.39 24.39
CA ILE A 17 -26.32 11.86 23.55
C ILE A 17 -25.43 11.05 24.49
N SER A 18 -25.99 10.01 25.08
CA SER A 18 -25.31 9.14 26.03
C SER A 18 -25.98 7.76 26.00
N ALA A 19 -26.17 7.26 24.77
CA ALA A 19 -26.38 5.86 24.48
C ALA A 19 -25.74 5.42 23.14
N ASN A 20 -24.90 6.27 22.53
CA ASN A 20 -24.12 5.92 21.32
C ASN A 20 -22.61 6.01 21.53
N ALA A 21 -22.13 6.26 22.75
CA ALA A 21 -20.70 6.28 23.05
C ALA A 21 -20.06 4.87 22.96
N ASP A 22 -20.86 3.81 22.97
CA ASP A 22 -20.42 2.43 22.68
C ASP A 22 -20.74 1.98 21.24
N LEU A 23 -21.35 2.83 20.40
CA LEU A 23 -21.70 2.50 19.00
C LEU A 23 -20.62 2.97 18.01
N PHE A 24 -19.71 3.84 18.44
CA PHE A 24 -18.55 4.24 17.67
C PHE A 24 -17.33 3.97 18.54
N GLY A 25 -16.61 2.89 18.23
CA GLY A 25 -15.28 2.60 18.78
C GLY A 25 -14.30 3.69 18.39
N ILE A 26 -14.39 4.85 19.05
CA ILE A 26 -13.47 5.97 18.93
C ILE A 26 -12.18 5.53 19.65
N GLY A 27 -11.38 4.73 18.96
CA GLY A 27 -10.13 4.16 19.45
C GLY A 27 -9.49 3.12 18.53
N GLU A 28 -10.25 2.52 17.62
CA GLU A 28 -9.76 1.49 16.71
C GLU A 28 -9.93 1.99 15.27
N SER A 29 -8.95 1.72 14.41
CA SER A 29 -8.72 2.36 13.11
C SER A 29 -9.98 2.87 12.36
N GLY A 30 -9.90 4.01 11.68
CA GLY A 30 -10.97 4.53 10.81
C GLY A 30 -11.33 3.64 9.60
N THR A 31 -11.01 2.34 9.66
CA THR A 31 -11.16 1.33 8.61
C THR A 31 -11.74 0.03 9.17
N ASN A 32 -12.47 -0.70 8.35
CA ASN A 32 -12.95 -2.04 8.68
C ASN A 32 -11.75 -3.03 8.73
N GLU A 33 -11.51 -3.67 9.87
CA GLU A 33 -10.35 -4.55 10.07
C GLU A 33 -10.37 -5.82 9.19
N GLU A 34 -11.54 -6.46 8.99
CA GLU A 34 -11.64 -7.60 8.06
C GLU A 34 -11.26 -7.20 6.63
N LEU A 35 -11.71 -6.02 6.19
CA LEU A 35 -11.34 -5.50 4.90
C LEU A 35 -9.83 -5.25 4.82
N GLN A 36 -9.23 -4.62 5.84
CA GLN A 36 -7.79 -4.37 5.84
C GLN A 36 -6.98 -5.66 5.87
N HIS A 37 -7.47 -6.70 6.53
CA HIS A 37 -6.87 -8.03 6.51
C HIS A 37 -6.85 -8.61 5.09
N ASP A 38 -7.98 -8.57 4.39
CA ASP A 38 -8.08 -9.06 3.01
C ASP A 38 -7.21 -8.24 2.04
N LEU A 39 -7.12 -6.92 2.26
CA LEU A 39 -6.24 -6.05 1.50
C LEU A 39 -4.77 -6.34 1.78
N ASP A 40 -4.38 -6.67 3.00
CA ASP A 40 -3.00 -7.05 3.32
C ASP A 40 -2.60 -8.34 2.60
N ILE A 41 -3.51 -9.33 2.52
CA ILE A 41 -3.30 -10.54 1.70
C ILE A 41 -3.10 -10.17 0.22
N ALA A 42 -3.94 -9.28 -0.34
CA ALA A 42 -3.78 -8.84 -1.73
C ALA A 42 -2.42 -8.13 -1.96
N ARG A 43 -2.01 -7.26 -1.04
CA ARG A 43 -0.76 -6.49 -1.11
C ARG A 43 0.48 -7.38 -1.10
N ILE A 44 0.52 -8.43 -0.27
CA ILE A 44 1.67 -9.36 -0.26
C ILE A 44 1.69 -10.24 -1.52
N ASN A 45 0.53 -10.62 -2.07
CA ASN A 45 0.47 -11.31 -3.37
C ASN A 45 1.00 -10.39 -4.50
N ASP A 46 0.58 -9.12 -4.50
CA ASP A 46 1.04 -8.11 -5.45
C ASP A 46 2.56 -7.86 -5.34
N LEU A 47 3.12 -7.89 -4.12
CA LEU A 47 4.56 -7.82 -3.88
C LEU A 47 5.31 -8.96 -4.58
N VAL A 48 4.82 -10.20 -4.46
CA VAL A 48 5.42 -11.37 -5.11
C VAL A 48 5.34 -11.27 -6.63
N LEU A 49 4.17 -10.87 -7.15
CA LEU A 49 3.91 -10.75 -8.59
C LEU A 49 4.79 -9.69 -9.24
N MET A 50 4.72 -8.44 -8.75
CA MET A 50 5.46 -7.32 -9.33
C MET A 50 6.98 -7.50 -9.20
N SER A 51 7.44 -8.01 -8.07
CA SER A 51 8.87 -8.34 -7.91
C SER A 51 9.31 -9.47 -8.84
N GLY A 52 8.42 -10.40 -9.18
CA GLY A 52 8.66 -11.40 -10.22
C GLY A 52 8.85 -10.77 -11.59
N TYR A 53 8.01 -9.81 -11.97
CA TYR A 53 8.16 -9.08 -13.24
C TYR A 53 9.47 -8.29 -13.31
N ILE A 54 9.84 -7.59 -12.23
CA ILE A 54 11.10 -6.85 -12.16
C ILE A 54 12.31 -7.79 -12.36
N GLN A 55 12.29 -8.98 -11.76
CA GLN A 55 13.36 -9.97 -11.92
C GLN A 55 13.38 -10.58 -13.33
N ALA A 56 12.22 -10.97 -13.86
CA ALA A 56 12.13 -11.50 -15.22
C ALA A 56 12.59 -10.47 -16.26
N PHE A 57 12.31 -9.18 -16.03
CA PHE A 57 12.82 -8.10 -16.87
C PHE A 57 14.35 -8.05 -16.82
N LYS A 58 14.94 -8.04 -15.61
CA LYS A 58 16.40 -8.06 -15.39
C LYS A 58 17.08 -9.25 -16.05
N GLU A 59 16.48 -10.43 -15.97
CA GLU A 59 16.99 -11.66 -16.59
C GLU A 59 17.05 -11.54 -18.13
N LYS A 60 16.08 -10.86 -18.75
CA LYS A 60 16.04 -10.68 -20.21
C LYS A 60 16.91 -9.54 -20.73
N THR A 61 17.00 -8.43 -20.01
CA THR A 61 17.66 -7.20 -20.50
C THR A 61 19.05 -6.98 -19.90
N GLY A 62 19.36 -7.68 -18.80
CA GLY A 62 20.56 -7.41 -18.01
C GLY A 62 20.49 -6.12 -17.18
N SER A 63 19.37 -5.40 -17.16
CA SER A 63 19.15 -4.18 -16.34
C SER A 63 17.76 -4.17 -15.67
N TYR A 64 17.58 -3.44 -14.57
CA TYR A 64 16.25 -3.23 -13.98
C TYR A 64 15.45 -2.22 -14.82
N PRO A 65 14.10 -2.23 -14.78
CA PRO A 65 13.30 -1.21 -15.44
C PRO A 65 13.73 0.21 -15.00
N LEU A 66 13.86 1.13 -15.96
CA LEU A 66 14.28 2.52 -15.78
C LEU A 66 15.70 2.70 -15.19
N GLN A 67 16.51 1.64 -15.16
CA GLN A 67 17.86 1.69 -14.62
C GLN A 67 18.76 2.59 -15.47
N GLY A 68 19.44 3.55 -14.81
CA GLY A 68 20.45 4.40 -15.46
C GLY A 68 19.92 5.63 -16.20
N GLU A 69 18.60 5.88 -16.20
CA GLU A 69 18.02 7.08 -16.81
C GLU A 69 18.50 8.39 -16.16
N VAL A 70 18.73 8.36 -14.85
CA VAL A 70 19.19 9.48 -14.03
C VAL A 70 20.24 9.02 -13.02
N PRO A 71 21.18 9.89 -12.61
CA PRO A 71 22.25 9.53 -11.66
C PRO A 71 21.79 9.47 -10.18
N PHE A 72 20.58 9.94 -9.89
CA PHE A 72 19.94 9.92 -8.58
C PHE A 72 18.74 8.95 -8.57
N PRO A 73 18.14 8.63 -7.41
CA PRO A 73 17.03 7.70 -7.35
C PRO A 73 15.86 8.07 -8.28
N ASN A 74 15.38 7.09 -9.04
CA ASN A 74 14.18 7.21 -9.87
C ASN A 74 13.03 6.44 -9.22
N TYR A 75 11.99 7.16 -8.82
CA TYR A 75 10.79 6.63 -8.18
C TYR A 75 9.66 6.50 -9.19
N VAL A 76 8.85 5.46 -8.99
CA VAL A 76 7.56 5.30 -9.64
C VAL A 76 6.55 4.96 -8.55
N TYR A 77 5.53 5.81 -8.43
CA TYR A 77 4.35 5.48 -7.62
C TYR A 77 3.38 4.67 -8.47
N VAL A 78 3.23 3.39 -8.13
CA VAL A 78 2.27 2.49 -8.79
C VAL A 78 0.90 2.78 -8.18
N ALA A 79 0.27 3.80 -8.73
CA ALA A 79 -0.99 4.36 -8.28
C ALA A 79 -1.95 4.45 -9.48
N THR A 80 -3.20 4.06 -9.26
CA THR A 80 -4.27 4.27 -10.24
C THR A 80 -4.55 5.77 -10.47
N LYS A 81 -5.31 6.10 -11.52
CA LYS A 81 -5.78 7.47 -11.80
C LYS A 81 -6.45 8.12 -10.60
N GLU A 82 -7.27 7.36 -9.86
CA GLU A 82 -7.96 7.85 -8.66
C GLU A 82 -6.99 8.09 -7.49
N GLN A 83 -5.91 7.30 -7.41
CA GLN A 83 -4.92 7.36 -6.32
C GLN A 83 -3.84 8.43 -6.55
N LYS A 84 -3.64 8.86 -7.79
CA LYS A 84 -2.60 9.83 -8.17
C LYS A 84 -2.61 11.09 -7.30
N GLN A 85 -3.79 11.59 -6.92
CA GLN A 85 -3.93 12.76 -6.04
C GLN A 85 -3.24 12.59 -4.68
N TYR A 86 -3.11 11.36 -4.19
CA TYR A 86 -2.46 11.04 -2.90
C TYR A 86 -0.94 10.83 -3.03
N THR A 87 -0.41 10.87 -4.25
CA THR A 87 1.04 10.80 -4.51
C THR A 87 1.69 12.18 -4.54
N GLU A 88 0.89 13.25 -4.58
CA GLU A 88 1.34 14.63 -4.67
C GLU A 88 1.76 15.16 -3.29
N GLY A 89 2.88 15.90 -3.23
CA GLY A 89 3.28 16.66 -2.04
C GLY A 89 4.13 15.95 -0.98
N GLY A 90 4.61 14.71 -1.23
CA GLY A 90 5.30 13.89 -0.23
C GLY A 90 6.52 13.10 -0.70
N GLY A 91 7.24 13.59 -1.71
CA GLY A 91 8.49 12.96 -2.18
C GLY A 91 9.62 13.09 -1.16
N PRO A 92 10.67 12.25 -1.26
CA PRO A 92 11.82 12.35 -0.37
C PRO A 92 12.49 13.73 -0.44
N PRO A 93 13.05 14.27 0.66
CA PRO A 93 13.62 15.61 0.72
C PRO A 93 15.01 15.74 0.05
N TYR A 94 15.31 14.88 -0.93
CA TYR A 94 16.56 14.84 -1.67
C TYR A 94 16.30 14.80 -3.19
N SER A 95 17.33 14.97 -4.02
CA SER A 95 17.19 14.92 -5.47
C SER A 95 16.72 13.55 -5.94
N HIS A 96 15.61 13.52 -6.68
CA HIS A 96 15.01 12.30 -7.22
C HIS A 96 14.23 12.62 -8.50
N LYS A 97 14.04 11.61 -9.37
CA LYS A 97 13.07 11.65 -10.47
C LYS A 97 11.81 10.93 -10.01
N ASN A 98 10.64 11.44 -10.38
CA ASN A 98 9.38 10.71 -10.27
C ASN A 98 8.91 10.41 -11.69
N THR A 99 9.18 9.20 -12.18
CA THR A 99 8.71 8.72 -13.48
C THR A 99 7.22 8.34 -13.37
N PRO A 100 6.37 8.75 -14.33
CA PRO A 100 5.00 8.27 -14.43
C PRO A 100 4.91 6.74 -14.52
N VAL A 101 3.93 6.14 -13.84
CA VAL A 101 3.74 4.69 -13.84
C VAL A 101 3.59 4.09 -15.24
N ASN A 102 2.98 4.80 -16.19
CA ASN A 102 2.80 4.32 -17.56
C ASN A 102 4.14 4.03 -18.26
N GLU A 103 5.20 4.78 -17.97
CA GLU A 103 6.53 4.50 -18.55
C GLU A 103 7.09 3.17 -18.03
N LEU A 104 6.94 2.88 -16.73
CA LEU A 104 7.33 1.59 -16.14
C LEU A 104 6.51 0.44 -16.75
N ILE A 105 5.19 0.64 -16.92
CA ILE A 105 4.29 -0.37 -17.50
C ILE A 105 4.68 -0.66 -18.95
N GLU A 106 4.87 0.38 -19.77
CA GLU A 106 5.27 0.25 -21.17
C GLU A 106 6.60 -0.51 -21.30
N GLU A 107 7.59 -0.20 -20.45
CA GLU A 107 8.88 -0.87 -20.45
C GLU A 107 8.74 -2.36 -20.08
N LEU A 108 8.01 -2.67 -19.00
CA LEU A 108 7.74 -4.05 -18.58
C LEU A 108 7.01 -4.83 -19.68
N MET A 109 5.94 -4.28 -20.27
CA MET A 109 5.14 -4.94 -21.31
C MET A 109 5.93 -5.17 -22.60
N THR A 110 6.84 -4.25 -22.95
CA THR A 110 7.70 -4.38 -24.14
C THR A 110 8.63 -5.60 -24.05
N VAL A 111 9.07 -5.96 -22.84
CA VAL A 111 10.04 -7.04 -22.61
C VAL A 111 9.38 -8.35 -22.17
N LEU A 112 8.31 -8.27 -21.38
CA LEU A 112 7.64 -9.42 -20.79
C LEU A 112 6.43 -9.90 -21.60
N GLY A 113 5.80 -9.01 -22.37
CA GLY A 113 4.57 -9.29 -23.11
C GLY A 113 3.42 -8.37 -22.66
N SER A 114 2.45 -8.15 -23.56
CA SER A 114 1.30 -7.28 -23.32
C SER A 114 0.21 -7.90 -22.43
N ASP A 115 0.39 -9.14 -22.02
CA ASP A 115 -0.53 -9.96 -21.22
C ASP A 115 -0.25 -9.89 -19.71
N ILE A 116 0.85 -9.29 -19.28
CA ILE A 116 1.12 -9.09 -17.85
C ILE A 116 0.08 -8.14 -17.23
N GLU A 117 -0.33 -8.41 -15.99
CA GLU A 117 -1.23 -7.55 -15.24
C GLU A 117 -0.48 -6.84 -14.13
N ILE A 118 -0.42 -5.51 -14.19
CA ILE A 118 0.29 -4.69 -13.23
C ILE A 118 -0.57 -4.51 -11.98
N PRO A 119 -0.13 -4.99 -10.81
CA PRO A 119 -0.92 -4.88 -9.60
C PRO A 119 -0.92 -3.45 -9.05
N PHE A 120 -1.96 -3.12 -8.29
CA PHE A 120 -2.10 -1.86 -7.56
C PHE A 120 -2.85 -2.09 -6.25
N ASP A 121 -2.68 -1.19 -5.27
CA ASP A 121 -3.39 -1.28 -3.99
C ASP A 121 -4.89 -1.10 -4.22
N LEU A 122 -5.73 -2.02 -3.73
CA LEU A 122 -7.17 -1.95 -3.90
C LEU A 122 -7.84 -0.89 -2.98
N GLN A 123 -7.09 -0.31 -2.03
CA GLN A 123 -7.58 0.76 -1.18
C GLN A 123 -7.68 2.09 -1.96
N ARG A 124 -8.89 2.64 -2.05
CA ARG A 124 -9.15 3.86 -2.84
C ARG A 124 -8.74 5.17 -2.16
N VAL A 125 -8.82 5.23 -0.84
CA VAL A 125 -8.52 6.44 -0.04
C VAL A 125 -7.53 6.06 1.05
N PRO A 126 -6.42 6.81 1.23
CA PRO A 126 -5.48 6.56 2.31
C PRO A 126 -6.15 6.85 3.65
N VAL A 127 -5.82 6.05 4.67
CA VAL A 127 -6.27 6.31 6.05
C VAL A 127 -5.05 6.48 6.95
N ASN A 128 -4.30 5.41 7.17
CA ASN A 128 -3.10 5.42 8.03
C ASN A 128 -1.78 5.24 7.25
N LYS A 129 -1.89 4.84 5.99
CA LYS A 129 -0.77 4.45 5.12
C LYS A 129 -1.04 4.87 3.69
N PRO A 130 0.01 5.00 2.85
CA PRO A 130 -0.19 5.23 1.43
C PRO A 130 -1.01 4.10 0.82
N ASN A 131 -1.84 4.43 -0.15
CA ASN A 131 -2.71 3.49 -0.85
C ASN A 131 -2.25 3.27 -2.29
N PHE A 132 -0.94 3.13 -2.46
CA PHE A 132 -0.25 2.87 -3.72
C PHE A 132 1.05 2.13 -3.41
N TYR A 133 1.69 1.53 -4.41
CA TYR A 133 3.01 0.90 -4.24
C TYR A 133 4.13 1.81 -4.71
N ILE A 134 5.35 1.52 -4.25
CA ILE A 134 6.52 2.35 -4.58
C ILE A 134 7.59 1.45 -5.20
N TYR A 135 7.93 1.73 -6.46
CA TYR A 135 9.13 1.22 -7.10
C TYR A 135 10.21 2.31 -7.07
N MET A 136 11.46 1.92 -6.81
CA MET A 136 12.61 2.81 -6.93
C MET A 136 13.78 2.05 -7.52
N VAL A 137 14.51 2.70 -8.44
CA VAL A 137 15.78 2.20 -8.97
C VAL A 137 16.87 3.26 -8.78
N HIS A 138 18.04 2.83 -8.34
CA HIS A 138 19.22 3.68 -8.21
C HIS A 138 20.51 2.87 -8.36
N GLY A 139 21.37 3.27 -9.30
CA GLY A 139 22.56 2.50 -9.63
C GLY A 139 22.19 1.08 -10.07
N ASP A 140 22.76 0.08 -9.40
CA ASP A 140 22.46 -1.34 -9.64
C ASP A 140 21.41 -1.92 -8.68
N SER A 141 20.73 -1.08 -7.91
CA SER A 141 19.74 -1.53 -6.92
C SER A 141 18.33 -1.11 -7.29
N TYR A 142 17.37 -1.99 -7.04
CA TYR A 142 15.94 -1.67 -7.05
C TYR A 142 15.32 -1.92 -5.68
N TYR A 143 14.19 -1.27 -5.44
CA TYR A 143 13.34 -1.49 -4.27
C TYR A 143 11.89 -1.48 -4.75
N PHE A 144 11.08 -2.42 -4.27
CA PHE A 144 9.64 -2.42 -4.48
C PHE A 144 8.93 -2.62 -3.15
N ALA A 145 8.07 -1.68 -2.78
CA ALA A 145 7.44 -1.63 -1.47
C ALA A 145 5.91 -1.65 -1.52
N VAL A 146 5.32 -2.39 -0.58
CA VAL A 146 3.89 -2.40 -0.28
C VAL A 146 3.64 -1.95 1.17
N HIS A 147 2.39 -1.56 1.47
CA HIS A 147 2.02 -0.96 2.75
C HIS A 147 0.89 -1.75 3.43
N LEU A 148 1.20 -2.44 4.51
CA LEU A 148 0.27 -3.29 5.25
C LEU A 148 -0.39 -2.54 6.41
N HIS A 149 -1.59 -2.96 6.79
CA HIS A 149 -2.33 -2.44 7.95
C HIS A 149 -1.94 -3.14 9.24
N HIS A 150 -1.81 -4.47 9.18
CA HIS A 150 -1.58 -5.31 10.34
C HIS A 150 -0.09 -5.52 10.63
N PRO A 151 0.29 -5.72 11.91
CA PRO A 151 1.64 -6.10 12.26
C PRO A 151 2.00 -7.46 11.64
N GLN A 152 3.18 -7.52 11.03
CA GLN A 152 3.75 -8.74 10.49
C GLN A 152 5.22 -8.86 10.88
N GLN A 153 5.67 -10.07 11.19
CA GLN A 153 7.06 -10.30 11.65
C GLN A 153 8.09 -9.95 10.57
N TYR A 154 7.70 -10.08 9.30
CA TYR A 154 8.53 -9.73 8.15
C TYR A 154 8.38 -8.26 7.72
N ALA A 155 7.59 -7.45 8.42
CA ALA A 155 7.37 -6.05 8.08
C ALA A 155 8.05 -5.09 9.06
N ASN A 156 8.33 -3.88 8.59
CA ASN A 156 8.74 -2.75 9.41
C ASN A 156 7.51 -2.00 9.93
N LYS A 157 7.41 -1.78 11.24
CA LYS A 157 6.41 -0.85 11.78
C LYS A 157 6.83 0.59 11.46
N VAL A 158 6.03 1.32 10.70
CA VAL A 158 6.23 2.74 10.40
C VAL A 158 5.45 3.61 11.37
N SER A 159 4.18 3.28 11.58
CA SER A 159 3.29 3.88 12.58
C SER A 159 2.18 2.89 12.95
N ASP A 160 1.27 3.29 13.83
CA ASP A 160 0.07 2.48 14.08
C ASP A 160 -0.74 2.33 12.79
N HIS A 161 -1.18 1.10 12.53
CA HIS A 161 -1.86 0.68 11.30
C HIS A 161 -1.10 0.95 9.99
N TYR A 162 0.24 1.08 10.07
CA TYR A 162 1.12 1.21 8.92
C TYR A 162 2.40 0.42 9.11
N TYR A 163 2.46 -0.69 8.39
CA TYR A 163 3.62 -1.55 8.27
C TYR A 163 4.09 -1.55 6.82
N LYS A 164 5.38 -1.73 6.60
CA LYS A 164 5.97 -1.69 5.27
C LYS A 164 6.81 -2.95 5.04
N VAL A 165 6.62 -3.55 3.86
CA VAL A 165 7.44 -4.64 3.35
C VAL A 165 8.04 -4.18 2.02
N GLU A 166 9.33 -4.41 1.85
CA GLU A 166 10.10 -3.98 0.69
C GLU A 166 11.01 -5.12 0.22
N VAL A 167 11.02 -5.38 -1.08
CA VAL A 167 11.97 -6.31 -1.69
C VAL A 167 13.02 -5.55 -2.48
N THR A 168 14.26 -6.03 -2.44
CA THR A 168 15.41 -5.43 -3.12
C THR A 168 16.38 -6.52 -3.60
N ASN A 169 17.34 -6.13 -4.42
CA ASN A 169 18.55 -6.92 -4.72
C ASN A 169 19.79 -6.44 -3.96
N ASN A 170 19.69 -5.38 -3.15
CA ASN A 170 20.83 -4.88 -2.39
C ASN A 170 21.08 -5.73 -1.13
N GLU A 171 22.07 -6.62 -1.19
CA GLU A 171 22.45 -7.48 -0.05
C GLU A 171 22.90 -6.72 1.19
N LYS A 172 23.29 -5.44 1.03
CA LYS A 172 23.69 -4.58 2.15
C LYS A 172 22.52 -3.86 2.80
N ALA A 173 21.31 -3.96 2.26
CA ALA A 173 20.12 -3.32 2.81
C ALA A 173 19.60 -4.09 4.03
N VAL A 174 20.33 -4.00 5.15
CA VAL A 174 19.96 -4.67 6.41
C VAL A 174 19.06 -3.74 7.22
N ARG A 175 17.75 -3.83 6.98
CA ARG A 175 16.72 -3.14 7.74
C ARG A 175 15.50 -4.05 7.89
N GLN A 176 14.89 -4.06 9.07
CA GLN A 176 13.60 -4.74 9.28
C GLN A 176 12.62 -4.37 8.16
N GLY A 177 11.87 -5.34 7.64
CA GLY A 177 10.93 -5.11 6.55
C GLY A 177 11.55 -4.92 5.15
N VAL A 178 12.87 -5.00 5.01
CA VAL A 178 13.57 -4.97 3.72
C VAL A 178 14.24 -6.32 3.50
N TRP A 179 13.95 -6.94 2.36
CA TRP A 179 14.35 -8.31 2.09
C TRP A 179 14.97 -8.46 0.71
N LEU A 180 15.94 -9.36 0.59
CA LEU A 180 16.20 -9.96 -0.71
C LEU A 180 14.97 -10.78 -1.11
N ARG A 181 14.53 -10.68 -2.37
CA ARG A 181 13.34 -11.41 -2.85
C ARG A 181 13.42 -12.90 -2.54
N LYS A 182 14.59 -13.52 -2.79
CA LYS A 182 14.82 -14.95 -2.51
C LYS A 182 14.65 -15.30 -1.04
N ASP A 183 14.99 -14.41 -0.12
CA ASP A 183 14.96 -14.69 1.31
C ASP A 183 13.53 -14.53 1.83
N LEU A 184 12.81 -13.50 1.38
CA LEU A 184 11.39 -13.33 1.71
C LEU A 184 10.53 -14.50 1.22
N LEU A 185 10.80 -15.02 0.03
CA LEU A 185 10.09 -16.17 -0.53
C LEU A 185 10.45 -17.51 0.13
N ASN A 186 11.43 -17.53 1.03
CA ASN A 186 11.76 -18.68 1.86
C ASN A 186 11.40 -18.46 3.35
N ASP A 187 10.86 -17.28 3.71
CA ASP A 187 10.42 -16.99 5.07
C ASP A 187 9.10 -17.72 5.38
N GLU A 188 9.10 -18.57 6.40
CA GLU A 188 7.94 -19.41 6.74
C GLU A 188 6.71 -18.58 7.13
N VAL A 189 6.92 -17.46 7.83
CA VAL A 189 5.82 -16.59 8.28
C VAL A 189 5.19 -15.89 7.08
N PHE A 190 6.01 -15.36 6.17
CA PHE A 190 5.55 -14.77 4.92
C PHE A 190 4.81 -15.79 4.05
N LEU A 191 5.34 -17.00 3.88
CA LEU A 191 4.70 -18.05 3.09
C LEU A 191 3.37 -18.49 3.68
N ASN A 192 3.28 -18.61 5.01
CA ASN A 192 2.03 -18.89 5.69
C ASN A 192 0.98 -17.80 5.43
N ASP A 193 1.37 -16.52 5.52
CA ASP A 193 0.46 -15.41 5.22
C ASP A 193 0.05 -15.34 3.75
N LEU A 194 0.98 -15.61 2.83
CA LEU A 194 0.74 -15.65 1.40
C LEU A 194 -0.28 -16.73 1.03
N SER A 195 -0.30 -17.84 1.78
CA SER A 195 -1.24 -18.96 1.57
C SER A 195 -2.66 -18.68 2.08
N LYS A 196 -2.88 -17.59 2.82
CA LYS A 196 -4.20 -17.27 3.39
C LYS A 196 -5.18 -16.91 2.28
N THR A 197 -6.42 -17.36 2.46
CA THR A 197 -7.54 -16.92 1.63
C THR A 197 -8.18 -15.67 2.27
N PRO A 198 -8.55 -14.65 1.49
CA PRO A 198 -9.33 -13.53 2.00
C PRO A 198 -10.64 -14.01 2.65
N ILE A 199 -11.14 -13.27 3.64
CA ILE A 199 -12.43 -13.49 4.29
C ILE A 199 -13.55 -13.31 3.25
N LYS A 200 -13.43 -12.32 2.36
CA LYS A 200 -14.39 -12.01 1.29
C LYS A 200 -13.68 -12.00 -0.08
N PRO A 201 -13.29 -13.16 -0.64
CA PRO A 201 -12.45 -13.23 -1.84
C PRO A 201 -13.12 -12.62 -3.09
N GLY A 202 -14.43 -12.80 -3.25
CA GLY A 202 -15.19 -12.18 -4.34
C GLY A 202 -15.22 -10.66 -4.26
N TYR A 203 -15.04 -10.07 -3.07
CA TYR A 203 -14.99 -8.62 -2.92
C TYR A 203 -13.67 -8.05 -3.47
N THR A 204 -12.52 -8.63 -3.07
CA THR A 204 -11.20 -8.20 -3.58
C THR A 204 -11.08 -8.36 -5.10
N GLU A 205 -11.62 -9.45 -5.66
CA GLU A 205 -11.69 -9.66 -7.11
C GLU A 205 -12.57 -8.61 -7.78
N SER A 206 -13.78 -8.36 -7.24
CA SER A 206 -14.68 -7.34 -7.79
C SER A 206 -14.08 -5.93 -7.76
N LEU A 207 -13.28 -5.61 -6.73
CA LEU A 207 -12.57 -4.34 -6.66
C LEU A 207 -11.53 -4.23 -7.77
N ARG A 208 -10.73 -5.28 -7.99
CA ARG A 208 -9.70 -5.29 -9.05
C ARG A 208 -10.31 -5.09 -10.44
N VAL A 209 -11.41 -5.79 -10.72
CA VAL A 209 -12.18 -5.63 -11.98
C VAL A 209 -12.75 -4.22 -12.10
N LYS A 210 -13.40 -3.71 -11.05
CA LYS A 210 -14.02 -2.38 -11.06
C LYS A 210 -13.01 -1.25 -11.23
N LEU A 211 -11.80 -1.42 -10.71
CA LEU A 211 -10.72 -0.42 -10.80
C LEU A 211 -9.96 -0.50 -12.13
N GLY A 212 -10.23 -1.51 -12.97
CA GLY A 212 -9.87 -1.50 -14.39
C GLY A 212 -8.60 -2.27 -14.77
N GLY A 213 -8.02 -3.09 -13.88
CA GLY A 213 -6.80 -3.85 -14.19
C GLY A 213 -5.68 -2.94 -14.74
N ASN A 214 -5.11 -3.25 -15.90
CA ASN A 214 -4.09 -2.41 -16.54
C ASN A 214 -4.61 -1.04 -17.03
N THR A 215 -5.92 -0.85 -17.22
CA THR A 215 -6.49 0.46 -17.60
C THR A 215 -6.66 1.42 -16.42
N ALA A 216 -6.34 0.94 -15.21
CA ALA A 216 -6.43 1.69 -13.97
C ALA A 216 -5.44 2.88 -13.89
N PHE A 217 -4.37 2.84 -14.70
CA PHE A 217 -3.27 3.80 -14.72
C PHE A 217 -3.46 4.91 -15.78
#